data_AF-A0A933U7T4-F1
#
_entry.id   AF-A0A933U7T4-F1
#
_cell.length_a   1.000
_cell.length_b   1.000
_cell.length_c   1.000
_cell.angle_alpha   90.00
_cell.angle_beta   90.00
_cell.angle_gamma   90.00
#
_symmetry.space_group_name_H-M   'P 1'
#
loop_
_entity.id
_entity.type
_entity.pdbx_description
1 polymer ?
#
loop_
_entity_poly.entity_id
_entity_poly.type
_entity_poly.pdbx_seq_one_letter_code
_entity_poly.pdbx_strand_id
1 'polypeptide(L)'
;MHTALRRALDALFEEREVAPGIVAEFDDSALLKAFGQEGHGVFAMPSVIEEAVRGQHDVQIVGRVADVVESSYAISPERRTRHPAVLAITRRARHGLSGRRGRS
;
A
#
# COMPACT_ATOMS: atom_id res chain seq x y z
N MET A 1 -2.34 -9.83 -9.07
CA MET A 1 -1.52 -8.64 -8.73
C MET A 1 -1.04 -8.66 -7.26
N HIS A 2 -1.48 -9.61 -6.43
CA HIS A 2 -1.03 -9.79 -5.03
C HIS A 2 0.28 -10.59 -4.89
N THR A 3 0.65 -11.36 -5.91
CA THR A 3 1.75 -12.35 -5.84
C THR A 3 3.14 -11.72 -5.64
N ALA A 4 3.38 -10.51 -6.17
CA ALA A 4 4.67 -9.83 -6.02
C ALA A 4 4.89 -9.35 -4.58
N LEU A 5 3.86 -8.75 -3.96
CA LEU A 5 3.91 -8.34 -2.56
C LEU A 5 4.09 -9.56 -1.64
N ARG A 6 3.34 -10.64 -1.90
CA ARG A 6 3.47 -11.87 -1.12
C ARG A 6 4.88 -12.44 -1.16
N ARG A 7 5.47 -12.58 -2.36
CA ARG A 7 6.86 -13.05 -2.49
C ARG A 7 7.87 -12.15 -1.79
N ALA A 8 7.67 -10.83 -1.86
CA ALA A 8 8.57 -9.89 -1.19
C ALA A 8 8.49 -10.00 0.34
N LEU A 9 7.28 -10.22 0.88
CA LEU A 9 7.09 -10.49 2.31
C LEU A 9 7.67 -11.84 2.72
N ASP A 10 7.46 -12.89 1.92
CA ASP A 10 8.03 -14.23 2.19
C ASP A 10 9.56 -14.16 2.25
N ALA A 11 10.20 -13.47 1.29
CA ALA A 11 11.65 -13.29 1.28
C ALA A 11 12.15 -12.49 2.50
N LEU A 12 11.43 -11.45 2.92
CA LEU A 12 11.76 -10.68 4.12
C LEU A 12 11.65 -11.54 5.39
N PHE A 13 10.60 -12.35 5.48
CA PHE A 13 10.39 -13.24 6.62
C PHE A 13 11.50 -14.30 6.70
N GLU A 14 11.89 -14.85 5.56
CA GLU A 14 13.03 -15.77 5.46
C GLU A 14 14.34 -15.11 5.89
N GLU A 15 14.64 -13.89 5.40
CA GLU A 15 15.85 -13.13 5.79
C GLU A 15 15.91 -12.83 7.29
N ARG A 16 14.75 -12.63 7.93
CA ARG A 16 14.65 -12.33 9.36
C ARG A 16 14.48 -13.57 10.24
N GLU A 17 14.49 -14.76 9.65
CA GLU A 17 14.23 -16.04 10.33
C GLU A 17 12.87 -16.04 11.07
N VAL A 18 11.89 -15.32 10.54
CA VAL A 18 10.53 -15.21 11.08
C VAL A 18 9.61 -16.13 10.28
N ALA A 19 8.93 -17.05 10.93
CA ALA A 19 7.88 -17.87 10.31
C ALA A 19 6.49 -17.29 10.67
N PRO A 20 5.83 -16.53 9.78
CA PRO A 20 4.52 -15.98 10.06
C PRO A 20 3.45 -17.09 10.11
N GLY A 21 2.62 -17.10 11.14
CA GLY A 21 1.42 -17.93 11.18
C GLY A 21 0.34 -17.34 10.27
N ILE A 22 0.12 -17.93 9.10
CA ILE A 22 -0.90 -17.45 8.15
C ILE A 22 -2.27 -17.84 8.68
N VAL A 23 -3.02 -16.85 9.17
CA VAL A 23 -4.40 -17.03 9.66
C VAL A 23 -5.44 -16.86 8.56
N ALA A 24 -5.14 -16.10 7.51
CA ALA A 24 -6.01 -15.86 6.36
C ALA A 24 -5.24 -15.31 5.15
N GLU A 25 -5.73 -15.59 3.94
CA GLU A 25 -5.23 -15.00 2.69
C GLU A 25 -6.39 -14.28 1.98
N PHE A 26 -6.14 -13.03 1.57
CA PHE A 26 -7.14 -12.19 0.93
C PHE A 26 -6.57 -11.56 -0.33
N ASP A 27 -7.28 -11.69 -1.45
CA ASP A 27 -6.92 -10.99 -2.69
C ASP A 27 -7.38 -9.52 -2.69
N ASP A 28 -8.39 -9.18 -1.86
CA ASP A 28 -8.98 -7.84 -1.75
C ASP A 28 -8.47 -7.08 -0.52
N SER A 29 -7.98 -5.86 -0.76
CA SER A 29 -7.39 -5.03 0.31
C SER A 29 -8.41 -4.42 1.28
N ALA A 30 -9.68 -4.29 0.89
CA ALA A 30 -10.72 -3.81 1.80
C ALA A 30 -11.11 -4.90 2.79
N LEU A 31 -11.24 -6.14 2.33
CA LEU A 31 -11.49 -7.30 3.20
C LEU A 31 -10.33 -7.54 4.17
N LEU A 32 -9.09 -7.41 3.69
CA LEU A 32 -7.88 -7.48 4.53
C LEU A 32 -7.91 -6.44 5.66
N LYS A 33 -8.28 -5.18 5.36
CA LYS A 33 -8.35 -4.10 6.36
C LYS A 33 -9.48 -4.32 7.36
N ALA A 34 -10.66 -4.76 6.89
CA ALA A 34 -11.79 -5.08 7.77
C ALA A 34 -11.41 -6.21 8.75
N PHE A 35 -10.74 -7.26 8.24
CA PHE A 35 -10.24 -8.34 9.09
C PHE A 35 -9.20 -7.86 10.12
N GLY A 36 -8.27 -7.00 9.70
CA GLY A 36 -7.29 -6.40 10.59
C GLY A 36 -7.90 -5.50 11.66
N GLN A 37 -8.94 -4.75 11.32
CA GLN A 37 -9.68 -3.89 12.25
C GLN A 37 -10.36 -4.69 13.37
N GLU A 38 -10.82 -5.92 13.09
CA GLU A 38 -11.39 -6.82 14.10
C GLU A 38 -10.31 -7.46 15.02
N GLY A 39 -9.03 -7.13 14.82
CA GLY A 39 -7.94 -7.54 15.72
C GLY A 39 -7.48 -8.99 15.54
N HIS A 40 -7.87 -9.65 14.47
CA HIS A 40 -7.55 -11.06 14.23
C HIS A 40 -6.17 -11.31 13.59
N GLY A 41 -5.39 -10.25 13.30
CA GLY A 41 -4.05 -10.40 12.76
C GLY A 41 -3.37 -9.11 12.35
N VAL A 42 -2.18 -9.26 11.76
CA VAL A 42 -1.38 -8.17 11.19
C VAL A 42 -1.47 -8.25 9.66
N PHE A 43 -1.59 -7.11 9.01
CA PHE A 43 -1.58 -7.03 7.55
C PHE A 43 -0.55 -6.01 7.05
N ALA A 44 -0.05 -6.24 5.84
CA ALA A 44 0.86 -5.33 5.15
C ALA A 44 0.08 -4.29 4.33
N MET A 45 0.59 -3.07 4.27
CA MET A 45 0.05 -2.00 3.44
C MET A 45 1.14 -1.03 2.99
N PRO A 46 0.96 -0.32 1.86
CA PRO A 46 1.89 0.73 1.44
C PRO A 46 1.97 1.85 2.49
N SER A 47 3.19 2.27 2.82
CA SER A 47 3.43 3.34 3.81
C SER A 47 2.86 4.71 3.41
N VAL A 48 2.59 4.93 2.13
CA VAL A 48 1.99 6.19 1.62
C VAL A 48 0.54 6.39 2.06
N ILE A 49 -0.19 5.31 2.36
CA ILE A 49 -1.59 5.38 2.83
C ILE A 49 -1.73 5.13 4.34
N GLU A 50 -0.62 5.14 5.09
CA GLU A 50 -0.58 4.86 6.53
C GLU A 50 -1.59 5.71 7.33
N GLU A 51 -1.55 7.03 7.17
CA GLU A 51 -2.44 7.94 7.90
C GLU A 51 -3.91 7.72 7.58
N ALA A 52 -4.22 7.44 6.31
CA ALA A 52 -5.59 7.18 5.87
C ALA A 52 -6.14 5.89 6.49
N VAL A 53 -5.34 4.81 6.53
CA VAL A 53 -5.78 3.54 7.11
C VAL A 53 -5.91 3.63 8.63
N ARG A 54 -4.98 4.30 9.32
CA ARG A 54 -5.08 4.51 10.77
C ARG A 54 -6.34 5.30 11.15
N GLY A 55 -6.68 6.33 10.37
CA GLY A 55 -7.88 7.13 10.63
C GLY A 55 -9.19 6.39 10.35
N GLN A 56 -9.20 5.40 9.46
CA GLN A 56 -10.41 4.69 9.05
C GLN A 56 -10.63 3.35 9.77
N HIS A 57 -9.56 2.70 10.23
CA HIS A 57 -9.60 1.29 10.67
C HIS A 57 -9.10 1.06 12.10
N ASP A 58 -8.86 2.12 12.88
CA ASP A 58 -8.37 2.06 14.27
C ASP A 58 -7.20 1.08 14.49
N VAL A 59 -6.28 1.06 13.52
CA VAL A 59 -5.12 0.16 13.56
C VAL A 59 -3.85 0.89 14.00
N GLN A 60 -2.94 0.12 14.59
CA GLN A 60 -1.63 0.58 15.01
C GLN A 60 -0.51 0.00 14.14
N ILE A 61 0.58 0.74 14.01
CA ILE A 61 1.74 0.30 13.23
C ILE A 61 2.65 -0.53 14.11
N VAL A 62 2.82 -1.80 13.73
CA VAL A 62 3.71 -2.74 14.42
C VAL A 62 5.14 -2.71 13.88
N GLY A 63 5.33 -2.23 12.65
CA GLY A 63 6.63 -2.12 12.02
C GLY A 63 6.54 -1.54 10.61
N ARG A 64 7.67 -1.08 10.09
CA ARG A 64 7.81 -0.66 8.69
C ARG A 64 8.92 -1.46 8.04
N VAL A 65 8.67 -1.93 6.84
CA VAL A 65 9.65 -2.66 6.03
C VAL A 65 10.07 -1.76 4.88
N ALA A 66 11.27 -1.19 4.97
CA ALA A 66 11.78 -0.26 3.96
C ALA A 66 12.24 -0.97 2.67
N ASP A 67 12.56 -2.26 2.77
CA ASP A 67 13.20 -3.05 1.71
C ASP A 67 12.19 -3.60 0.69
N VAL A 68 10.88 -3.55 1.01
CA VAL A 68 9.80 -3.99 0.13
C VAL A 68 9.20 -2.78 -0.57
N VAL A 69 9.54 -2.60 -1.85
CA VAL A 69 9.04 -1.50 -2.68
C VAL A 69 7.99 -2.00 -3.66
N GLU A 70 6.74 -1.61 -3.43
CA GLU A 70 5.65 -1.85 -4.39
C GLU A 70 5.52 -0.66 -5.37
N SER A 71 5.61 -0.94 -6.67
CA SER A 71 5.44 0.07 -7.73
C SER A 71 4.00 0.09 -8.24
N SER A 72 3.21 1.09 -7.82
CA SER A 72 1.86 1.31 -8.36
C SER A 72 1.90 2.27 -9.55
N TYR A 73 1.38 1.84 -10.71
CA TYR A 73 1.31 2.66 -11.92
C TYR A 73 -0.12 3.16 -12.15
N ALA A 74 -0.28 4.46 -12.39
CA ALA A 74 -1.54 5.04 -12.86
C ALA A 74 -1.55 5.04 -14.40
N ILE A 75 -2.36 4.18 -15.01
CA ILE A 75 -2.53 4.13 -16.46
C ILE A 75 -3.73 5.00 -16.83
N SER A 76 -3.49 6.07 -17.60
CA SER A 76 -4.55 6.88 -18.20
C SER A 76 -4.66 6.54 -19.68
N PRO A 77 -5.86 6.27 -20.23
CA PRO A 77 -6.02 6.05 -21.66
C PRO A 77 -5.75 7.36 -22.41
N GLU A 78 -4.54 7.51 -22.94
CA GLU A 78 -4.18 8.60 -23.86
C GLU A 78 -4.80 8.37 -25.24
N ARG A 79 -6.13 8.39 -25.32
CA ARG A 79 -6.82 8.64 -26.58
C ARG A 79 -7.52 9.98 -26.48
N ARG A 80 -6.71 11.02 -26.70
CA ARG A 80 -7.16 12.36 -27.12
C ARG A 80 -7.94 13.13 -26.05
N THR A 81 -7.25 13.60 -25.00
CA THR A 81 -7.88 14.47 -24.02
C THR A 81 -6.96 15.61 -23.61
N ARG A 82 -6.90 16.64 -24.46
CA ARG A 82 -6.41 18.00 -24.10
C ARG A 82 -7.41 18.73 -23.19
N HIS A 83 -8.16 18.01 -22.34
CA HIS A 83 -9.16 18.64 -21.49
C HIS A 83 -8.46 19.16 -20.21
N PRO A 84 -8.58 20.46 -19.89
CA PRO A 84 -7.92 21.07 -18.74
C PRO A 84 -8.18 20.34 -17.42
N ALA A 85 -9.38 19.77 -17.26
CA ALA A 85 -9.77 19.03 -16.06
C ALA A 85 -8.95 17.75 -15.84
N VAL A 86 -8.65 16.98 -16.89
CA VAL A 86 -7.86 15.74 -16.78
C VAL A 86 -6.42 16.09 -16.42
N LEU A 87 -5.83 17.10 -17.08
CA LEU A 87 -4.50 17.61 -16.76
C LEU A 87 -4.40 18.17 -15.32
N ALA A 88 -5.48 18.75 -14.78
CA ALA A 88 -5.53 19.24 -13.41
C ALA A 88 -5.57 18.08 -12.39
N ILE A 89 -6.36 17.04 -12.65
CA ILE A 89 -6.47 15.86 -11.79
C ILE A 89 -5.16 15.07 -11.79
N THR A 90 -4.59 14.76 -12.96
CA THR A 90 -3.32 14.04 -13.06
C THR A 90 -2.18 14.79 -12.38
N ARG A 91 -2.12 16.13 -12.53
CA ARG A 91 -1.10 16.96 -11.87
C ARG A 91 -1.28 16.95 -10.35
N ARG A 92 -2.50 17.10 -9.84
CA ARG A 92 -2.77 17.01 -8.40
C ARG A 92 -2.45 15.64 -7.82
N ALA A 93 -2.84 14.56 -8.50
CA ALA A 93 -2.52 13.19 -8.08
C ALA A 93 -1.00 12.97 -8.01
N ARG A 94 -0.24 13.48 -8.99
CA ARG A 94 1.22 13.37 -9.05
C ARG A 94 1.91 14.16 -7.94
N HIS A 95 1.42 15.35 -7.58
CA HIS A 95 1.93 16.12 -6.44
C HIS A 95 1.54 15.51 -5.08
N GLY A 96 0.34 14.93 -4.96
CA GLY A 96 -0.11 14.25 -3.74
C GLY A 96 0.67 12.98 -3.42
N LEU A 97 1.11 12.25 -4.45
CA LEU A 97 1.92 11.02 -4.31
C LEU A 97 3.42 11.31 -4.17
N SER A 98 3.90 12.49 -4.58
CA SER A 98 5.31 12.89 -4.53
C SER A 98 5.70 13.62 -3.24
N GLY A 99 4.75 13.92 -2.35
CA GLY A 99 4.93 14.76 -1.18
C GLY A 99 5.41 14.05 0.09
N ARG A 100 6.47 13.23 0.04
CA ARG A 100 7.24 12.87 1.27
C ARG A 100 8.67 12.39 1.03
N ARG A 101 9.39 13.04 0.11
CA ARG A 101 10.87 12.99 0.08
C ARG A 101 11.42 14.41 0.22
N GLY A 102 12.08 14.68 1.33
CA GLY A 102 12.90 15.87 1.53
C GLY A 102 12.60 16.67 2.79
N ARG A 103 13.05 16.17 3.96
CA ARG A 103 13.55 17.02 5.04
C ARG A 103 14.81 16.38 5.61
N SER A 104 15.96 16.82 5.10
CA SER A 104 17.09 17.27 5.91
C SER A 104 17.78 18.41 5.18
#